data_AF-A0A0K3CKH4-F1
#
_entry.id   AF-A0A0K3CKH4-F1
#
_cell.length_a   1.000
_cell.length_b   1.000
_cell.length_c   1.000
_cell.angle_alpha   90.00
_cell.angle_beta   90.00
_cell.angle_gamma   90.00
#
_symmetry.space_group_name_H-M   'P 1'
#
loop_
_entity.id
_entity.type
_entity.pdbx_description
1 polymer ?
#
loop_
_entity_poly.entity_id
_entity_poly.type
_entity_poly.pdbx_seq_one_letter_code
_entity_poly.pdbx_strand_id
1 'polypeptide(L)'
;MFHSSLARLHSATATRIAAMAAAPLVVSVSLAPSLSPDGQTAGSGATDKAHHKPNGGFVNPWKSFKRIRCRAGPSTLFNAWKSWESHPVPPPEKLPRLVPPTFTPPSSLSASEKDAWYADLKATWLGHACFLVEFPAPPGEKGDEEGKKRGFRVLLDPVWSHRCSPSQLIGPARVTKPPIPLEEIPHVDAVVISHNHYDHLDISTLKHLYSAQPHGTLHFFLPLGNKSWMEKTIGVKASEVTELDWWEERVVRLGEKETGAEGEGKGEGEKLRVVCTPCQHFTGRSLTDRNDTLWASWCIESSTGGKIWFGGDTGYRTVPRGVDAEGLEKYETCPAFAEIGKREGPMDMSFIPIGAYQPRWLFSSVHCSPEDSVELHQHVRSKKSIGMHWATWMLTPEEMTEPPRRLRSACEKHGIREDEFGVTDIGETVRVKVERRRE
;
A
#
# COMPACT_ATOMS: atom_id res chain seq x y z
N MET A 1 -24.85 24.63 62.94
CA MET A 1 -24.80 23.18 62.66
C MET A 1 -25.24 22.94 61.23
N PHE A 2 -24.30 22.38 60.45
CA PHE A 2 -24.43 21.60 59.21
C PHE A 2 -25.01 22.18 57.90
N HIS A 3 -24.06 22.39 56.95
CA HIS A 3 -24.08 22.14 55.47
C HIS A 3 -25.00 23.02 54.60
N SER A 4 -24.54 23.95 53.75
CA SER A 4 -23.67 23.86 52.53
C SER A 4 -24.15 22.81 51.51
N SER A 5 -24.27 23.02 50.19
CA SER A 5 -23.73 24.06 49.31
C SER A 5 -24.56 24.19 48.01
N LEU A 6 -24.57 25.43 47.52
CA LEU A 6 -24.87 26.03 46.22
C LEU A 6 -25.09 25.15 44.97
N ALA A 7 -26.17 25.53 44.28
CA ALA A 7 -26.47 25.22 42.90
C ALA A 7 -25.80 26.21 41.91
N ARG A 8 -25.29 25.64 40.81
CA ARG A 8 -25.21 26.14 39.43
C ARG A 8 -24.82 27.61 39.20
N LEU A 9 -23.68 27.80 38.54
CA LEU A 9 -23.60 28.70 37.39
C LEU A 9 -22.69 28.05 36.32
N HIS A 10 -23.25 27.83 35.13
CA HIS A 10 -22.51 27.45 33.93
C HIS A 10 -21.65 28.64 33.49
N SER A 11 -20.35 28.43 33.28
CA SER A 11 -19.52 29.33 32.49
C SER A 11 -18.39 28.55 31.83
N ALA A 12 -18.20 28.85 30.54
CA ALA A 12 -17.25 28.25 29.64
C ALA A 12 -15.79 28.44 30.11
N THR A 13 -15.04 27.34 30.25
CA THR A 13 -13.58 27.27 29.98
C THR A 13 -13.12 25.82 30.01
N ALA A 14 -13.33 25.09 28.91
CA ALA A 14 -12.61 23.86 28.61
C ALA A 14 -11.64 24.19 27.48
N THR A 15 -10.40 24.56 27.80
CA THR A 15 -9.36 24.76 26.78
C THR A 15 -8.03 24.20 27.26
N ARG A 16 -7.65 23.10 26.60
CA ARG A 16 -6.29 22.67 26.24
C ARG A 16 -5.23 22.61 27.34
N ILE A 17 -5.04 21.43 27.91
CA ILE A 17 -3.70 20.86 28.11
C ILE A 17 -3.79 19.35 27.84
N ALA A 18 -3.52 18.94 26.60
CA ALA A 18 -3.06 17.60 26.29
C ALA A 18 -1.84 17.77 25.40
N ALA A 19 -0.66 17.66 26.01
CA ALA A 19 0.61 17.68 25.33
C ALA A 19 0.67 16.50 24.36
N MET A 20 0.47 16.77 23.06
CA MET A 20 0.85 15.85 22.01
C MET A 20 2.36 15.87 21.91
N ALA A 21 3.00 14.86 22.50
CA ALA A 21 4.36 14.50 22.12
C ALA A 21 4.32 14.12 20.63
N ALA A 22 4.71 15.06 19.77
CA ALA A 22 5.06 14.77 18.39
C ALA A 22 6.18 13.73 18.43
N ALA A 23 5.83 12.47 18.20
CA ALA A 23 6.82 11.44 17.93
C ALA A 23 7.44 11.83 16.59
N PRO A 24 8.74 12.18 16.53
CA PRO A 24 9.37 12.33 15.23
C PRO A 24 9.20 10.99 14.53
N LEU A 25 8.66 11.01 13.31
CA LEU A 25 8.93 9.94 12.36
C LEU A 25 10.45 9.74 12.44
N VAL A 26 10.91 8.58 12.91
CA VAL A 26 12.34 8.31 13.01
C VAL A 26 12.83 8.19 11.58
N VAL A 27 13.14 9.33 10.97
CA VAL A 27 14.12 9.40 9.89
C VAL A 27 15.40 8.95 10.56
N SER A 28 15.69 7.66 10.48
CA SER A 28 16.87 7.07 11.10
C SER A 28 18.09 7.73 10.45
N VAL A 29 18.66 8.74 11.13
CA VAL A 29 19.92 9.38 10.74
C VAL A 29 21.02 8.40 11.10
N SER A 30 21.37 7.53 10.16
CA SER A 30 22.52 6.64 10.30
C SER A 30 23.80 7.48 10.23
N LEU A 31 24.48 7.64 11.36
CA LEU A 31 25.90 7.97 11.42
C LEU A 31 26.67 6.69 11.13
N ALA A 32 27.38 6.63 10.01
CA ALA A 32 28.20 5.48 9.65
C ALA A 32 29.57 5.54 10.35
N PRO A 33 30.04 4.43 10.93
CA PRO A 33 31.47 4.11 10.99
C PRO A 33 31.83 3.00 9.98
N SER A 34 33.09 3.01 9.55
CA SER A 34 33.70 2.16 8.52
C SER A 34 34.11 0.75 9.02
N LEU A 35 33.93 -0.28 8.16
CA LEU A 35 34.77 -1.47 7.82
C LEU A 35 35.49 -2.23 8.96
N SER A 36 35.61 -3.57 9.09
CA SER A 36 35.29 -4.84 8.37
C SER A 36 35.54 -6.02 9.37
N PRO A 37 35.77 -7.31 8.96
CA PRO A 37 34.79 -8.37 8.65
C PRO A 37 34.94 -9.65 9.53
N ASP A 38 33.97 -10.58 9.46
CA ASP A 38 34.18 -12.03 9.19
C ASP A 38 32.90 -12.89 9.36
N GLY A 39 32.72 -13.89 8.49
CA GLY A 39 31.86 -15.07 8.74
C GLY A 39 30.90 -15.48 7.59
N GLN A 40 31.32 -16.44 6.76
CA GLN A 40 30.60 -17.05 5.61
C GLN A 40 29.40 -17.94 6.03
N THR A 41 28.35 -18.09 5.20
CA THR A 41 28.06 -19.23 4.28
C THR A 41 26.58 -19.10 3.83
N ALA A 42 26.02 -19.63 2.72
CA ALA A 42 26.39 -20.11 1.38
C ALA A 42 25.09 -20.50 0.62
N GLY A 43 25.04 -20.33 -0.72
CA GLY A 43 24.12 -20.98 -1.69
C GLY A 43 22.79 -20.25 -1.99
N SER A 44 22.28 -20.09 -3.22
CA SER A 44 22.64 -20.58 -4.55
C SER A 44 22.05 -19.62 -5.62
N GLY A 45 22.74 -19.40 -6.75
CA GLY A 45 22.16 -18.81 -7.96
C GLY A 45 22.00 -17.28 -8.01
N ALA A 46 22.91 -16.49 -7.45
CA ALA A 46 22.91 -15.05 -7.63
C ALA A 46 23.31 -14.68 -9.08
N THR A 47 22.31 -14.55 -9.97
CA THR A 47 22.41 -13.54 -11.02
C THR A 47 22.68 -12.21 -10.30
N ASP A 48 23.70 -11.47 -10.74
CA ASP A 48 24.15 -10.22 -10.10
C ASP A 48 23.06 -9.13 -10.24
N LYS A 49 22.02 -9.26 -9.41
CA LYS A 49 20.88 -8.36 -9.38
C LYS A 49 21.31 -7.10 -8.65
N ALA A 50 21.38 -5.98 -9.37
CA ALA A 50 21.97 -4.71 -8.90
C ALA A 50 21.36 -4.12 -7.61
N HIS A 51 20.18 -4.59 -7.18
CA HIS A 51 19.53 -4.17 -5.94
C HIS A 51 19.93 -4.99 -4.71
N HIS A 52 20.72 -6.06 -4.86
CA HIS A 52 21.29 -6.82 -3.74
C HIS A 52 22.62 -6.23 -3.29
N LYS A 53 22.81 -6.11 -1.98
CA LYS A 53 24.11 -5.70 -1.42
C LYS A 53 25.01 -6.93 -1.23
N PRO A 54 26.34 -6.80 -1.42
CA PRO A 54 27.28 -7.90 -1.20
C PRO A 54 27.24 -8.55 0.20
N ASN A 55 26.90 -7.77 1.24
CA ASN A 55 26.87 -8.22 2.63
C ASN A 55 25.44 -8.48 3.15
N GLY A 56 24.48 -8.70 2.25
CA GLY A 56 23.07 -8.86 2.59
C GLY A 56 22.28 -7.55 2.64
N GLY A 57 20.96 -7.68 2.48
CA GLY A 57 20.02 -6.57 2.34
C GLY A 57 20.04 -5.93 0.95
N PHE A 58 19.32 -4.81 0.82
CA PHE A 58 18.90 -4.27 -0.48
C PHE A 58 19.20 -2.78 -0.67
N VAL A 59 19.28 -2.34 -1.92
CA VAL A 59 19.56 -0.96 -2.32
C VAL A 59 18.75 -0.58 -3.57
N ASN A 60 18.42 0.71 -3.71
CA ASN A 60 17.90 1.23 -4.97
C ASN A 60 19.05 1.35 -5.99
N PRO A 61 18.99 0.68 -7.14
CA PRO A 61 20.08 0.67 -8.11
C PRO A 61 20.04 1.87 -9.08
N TRP A 62 18.96 2.65 -9.10
CA TRP A 62 18.73 3.69 -10.10
C TRP A 62 19.31 5.05 -9.70
N LYS A 63 19.79 5.80 -10.69
CA LYS A 63 20.33 7.16 -10.50
C LYS A 63 19.28 8.18 -10.01
N SER A 64 18.01 7.93 -10.31
CA SER A 64 16.85 8.67 -9.80
C SER A 64 16.74 8.63 -8.28
N PHE A 65 17.32 7.62 -7.62
CA PHE A 65 17.39 7.52 -6.18
C PHE A 65 18.66 8.16 -5.64
N LYS A 66 18.51 9.18 -4.80
CA LYS A 66 19.61 9.70 -3.99
C LYS A 66 19.26 9.52 -2.53
N ARG A 67 20.14 8.82 -1.81
CA ARG A 67 20.06 8.75 -0.35
C ARG A 67 20.28 10.16 0.20
N ILE A 68 19.27 10.68 0.89
CA ILE A 68 19.39 11.98 1.53
C ILE A 68 20.35 11.84 2.71
N ARG A 69 21.53 12.44 2.56
CA ARG A 69 22.47 12.65 3.66
C ARG A 69 21.95 13.82 4.47
N CYS A 70 20.99 13.56 5.34
CA CYS A 70 20.49 14.58 6.23
C CYS A 70 21.58 14.89 7.27
N ARG A 71 22.42 15.89 7.01
CA ARG A 71 23.02 16.70 8.08
C ARG A 71 21.93 17.61 8.64
N ALA A 72 20.84 17.01 9.15
CA ALA A 72 19.77 17.77 9.78
C ALA A 72 20.32 18.33 11.09
N GLY A 73 20.80 19.58 11.05
CA GLY A 73 21.02 20.35 12.27
C GLY A 73 19.67 20.63 12.97
N PRO A 74 19.69 21.05 14.24
CA PRO A 74 18.48 21.34 15.03
C PRO A 74 17.44 22.22 14.32
N SER A 75 17.88 23.15 13.47
CA SER A 75 17.01 24.03 12.68
C SER A 75 16.16 23.32 11.63
N THR A 76 16.66 22.21 11.06
CA THR A 76 15.91 21.45 10.04
C THR A 76 14.76 20.67 10.67
N LEU A 77 15.01 20.07 11.84
CA LEU A 77 13.98 19.38 12.63
C LEU A 77 12.93 20.38 13.15
N PHE A 78 13.37 21.54 13.64
CA PHE A 78 12.48 22.60 14.10
C PHE A 78 11.58 23.14 12.98
N ASN A 79 12.11 23.35 11.79
CA ASN A 79 11.31 23.83 10.65
C ASN A 79 10.31 22.77 10.15
N ALA A 80 10.70 21.49 10.14
CA ALA A 80 9.78 20.40 9.83
C ALA A 80 8.65 20.33 10.86
N TRP A 81 8.96 20.47 12.15
CA TRP A 81 7.97 20.53 13.23
C TRP A 81 7.03 21.74 13.09
N LYS A 82 7.56 22.94 12.83
CA LYS A 82 6.71 24.12 12.55
C LYS A 82 5.78 23.93 11.36
N SER A 83 6.27 23.29 10.29
CA SER A 83 5.47 22.99 9.11
C SER A 83 4.35 21.97 9.41
N TRP A 84 4.58 21.09 10.37
CA TRP A 84 3.58 20.13 10.83
C TRP A 84 2.50 20.81 11.68
N GLU A 85 2.90 21.74 12.56
CA GLU A 85 1.93 22.53 13.34
C GLU A 85 1.12 23.50 12.48
N SER A 86 1.66 23.96 11.35
CA SER A 86 0.97 24.92 10.47
C SER A 86 -0.19 24.30 9.69
N HIS A 87 -0.25 22.97 9.55
CA HIS A 87 -1.34 22.29 8.84
C HIS A 87 -2.11 21.38 9.81
N PRO A 88 -3.06 21.92 10.59
CA PRO A 88 -3.87 21.13 11.49
C PRO A 88 -4.72 20.11 10.70
N VAL A 89 -5.12 19.04 11.40
CA VAL A 89 -6.05 18.06 10.85
C VAL A 89 -7.33 18.80 10.40
N PRO A 90 -7.72 18.68 9.12
CA PRO A 90 -8.92 19.35 8.62
C PRO A 90 -10.18 18.74 9.26
N PRO A 91 -11.30 19.48 9.27
CA PRO A 91 -12.54 18.95 9.80
C PRO A 91 -13.05 17.79 8.89
N PRO A 92 -13.79 16.81 9.43
CA PRO A 92 -14.13 15.57 8.74
C PRO A 92 -14.81 15.75 7.38
N GLU A 93 -15.59 16.82 7.19
CA GLU A 93 -16.28 17.13 5.92
C GLU A 93 -15.36 17.47 4.76
N LYS A 94 -14.07 17.77 5.02
CA LYS A 94 -13.06 17.99 3.99
C LYS A 94 -12.22 16.74 3.68
N LEU A 95 -12.34 15.70 4.48
CA LEU A 95 -11.69 14.40 4.28
C LEU A 95 -12.57 13.50 3.41
N PRO A 96 -12.04 12.40 2.86
CA PRO A 96 -12.87 11.40 2.19
C PRO A 96 -14.02 10.97 3.11
N ARG A 97 -15.21 10.82 2.53
CA ARG A 97 -16.35 10.29 3.27
C ARG A 97 -16.07 8.85 3.66
N LEU A 98 -16.63 8.45 4.79
CA LEU A 98 -16.68 7.06 5.21
C LEU A 98 -18.00 6.47 4.70
N VAL A 99 -17.93 5.55 3.75
CA VAL A 99 -19.10 4.88 3.17
C VAL A 99 -19.04 3.37 3.44
N PRO A 100 -20.19 2.71 3.61
CA PRO A 100 -20.21 1.25 3.74
C PRO A 100 -19.69 0.55 2.47
N PRO A 101 -18.73 -0.37 2.59
CA PRO A 101 -18.25 -1.21 1.50
C PRO A 101 -19.35 -2.05 0.85
N THR A 102 -19.26 -2.25 -0.46
CA THR A 102 -20.17 -3.13 -1.21
C THR A 102 -19.40 -4.31 -1.78
N PHE A 103 -19.39 -5.44 -1.05
CA PHE A 103 -18.68 -6.68 -1.46
C PHE A 103 -19.57 -7.67 -2.22
N THR A 104 -20.89 -7.50 -2.14
CA THR A 104 -21.88 -8.31 -2.85
C THR A 104 -22.75 -7.39 -3.71
N PRO A 105 -23.30 -7.87 -4.83
CA PRO A 105 -24.16 -7.04 -5.65
C PRO A 105 -25.38 -6.59 -4.85
N PRO A 106 -25.74 -5.29 -4.90
CA PRO A 106 -26.95 -4.80 -4.26
C PRO A 106 -28.18 -5.60 -4.69
N SER A 107 -29.08 -5.86 -3.73
CA SER A 107 -30.31 -6.62 -3.98
C SER A 107 -31.23 -5.96 -5.00
N SER A 108 -31.10 -4.64 -5.18
CA SER A 108 -31.83 -3.82 -6.16
C SER A 108 -31.40 -4.03 -7.61
N LEU A 109 -30.27 -4.69 -7.88
CA LEU A 109 -29.80 -4.95 -9.24
C LEU A 109 -30.64 -6.03 -9.93
N SER A 110 -30.94 -5.83 -11.22
CA SER A 110 -31.49 -6.87 -12.10
C SER A 110 -30.52 -8.03 -12.28
N ALA A 111 -30.99 -9.18 -12.78
CA ALA A 111 -30.15 -10.35 -13.02
C ALA A 111 -28.95 -10.04 -13.95
N SER A 112 -29.19 -9.29 -15.03
CA SER A 112 -28.13 -8.87 -15.96
C SER A 112 -27.12 -7.92 -15.32
N GLU A 113 -27.55 -7.04 -14.40
CA GLU A 113 -26.66 -6.14 -13.67
C GLU A 113 -25.84 -6.88 -12.62
N LYS A 114 -26.42 -7.90 -11.98
CA LYS A 114 -25.69 -8.83 -11.09
C LYS A 114 -24.65 -9.63 -11.87
N ASP A 115 -24.99 -10.11 -13.07
CA ASP A 115 -24.02 -10.78 -13.94
C ASP A 115 -22.86 -9.85 -14.34
N ALA A 116 -23.16 -8.59 -14.67
CA ALA A 116 -22.13 -7.59 -14.93
C ALA A 116 -21.27 -7.30 -13.67
N TRP A 117 -21.88 -7.23 -12.49
CA TRP A 117 -21.14 -7.06 -11.22
C TRP A 117 -20.08 -8.15 -11.03
N TYR A 118 -20.45 -9.41 -11.26
CA TYR A 118 -19.51 -10.53 -11.15
C TYR A 118 -18.50 -10.58 -12.31
N ALA A 119 -18.80 -9.97 -13.45
CA ALA A 119 -17.89 -9.87 -14.58
C ALA A 119 -16.82 -8.76 -14.43
N ASP A 120 -17.07 -7.77 -13.59
CA ASP A 120 -16.20 -6.61 -13.43
C ASP A 120 -15.03 -6.89 -12.47
N LEU A 121 -13.90 -6.26 -12.72
CA LEU A 121 -12.85 -6.06 -11.73
C LEU A 121 -13.31 -5.00 -10.73
N LYS A 122 -13.18 -5.29 -9.43
CA LYS A 122 -13.65 -4.43 -8.34
C LYS A 122 -12.50 -4.11 -7.39
N ALA A 123 -12.43 -2.87 -6.93
CA ALA A 123 -11.52 -2.47 -5.87
C ALA A 123 -12.24 -1.59 -4.86
N THR A 124 -12.12 -1.94 -3.58
CA THR A 124 -12.68 -1.16 -2.48
C THR A 124 -11.54 -0.55 -1.68
N TRP A 125 -11.52 0.79 -1.55
CA TRP A 125 -10.50 1.46 -0.76
C TRP A 125 -10.83 1.36 0.73
N LEU A 126 -9.96 0.76 1.53
CA LEU A 126 -10.18 0.57 2.97
C LEU A 126 -9.37 1.56 3.81
N GLY A 127 -8.79 2.56 3.14
CA GLY A 127 -7.97 3.63 3.72
C GLY A 127 -6.47 3.37 3.57
N HIS A 128 -5.70 4.45 3.46
CA HIS A 128 -4.25 4.41 3.27
C HIS A 128 -3.85 3.70 1.97
N ALA A 129 -2.96 2.72 2.01
CA ALA A 129 -2.65 1.82 0.89
C ALA A 129 -3.48 0.52 0.90
N CYS A 130 -4.48 0.41 1.79
CA CYS A 130 -5.27 -0.80 1.93
C CYS A 130 -6.42 -0.86 0.91
N PHE A 131 -6.43 -1.91 0.10
CA PHE A 131 -7.51 -2.20 -0.85
C PHE A 131 -7.91 -3.66 -0.80
N LEU A 132 -9.21 -3.92 -0.85
CA LEU A 132 -9.72 -5.24 -1.23
C LEU A 132 -10.06 -5.23 -2.71
N VAL A 133 -9.36 -6.04 -3.48
CA VAL A 133 -9.57 -6.24 -4.92
C VAL A 133 -10.28 -7.57 -5.14
N GLU A 134 -11.39 -7.55 -5.87
CA GLU A 134 -12.09 -8.75 -6.32
C GLU A 134 -12.02 -8.85 -7.84
N PHE A 135 -11.37 -9.90 -8.33
CA PHE A 135 -11.27 -10.22 -9.75
C PHE A 135 -12.60 -10.77 -10.30
N PRO A 136 -12.82 -10.73 -11.62
CA PRO A 136 -13.99 -11.32 -12.25
C PRO A 136 -14.21 -12.76 -11.82
N ALA A 137 -15.47 -13.13 -11.57
CA ALA A 137 -15.83 -14.51 -11.28
C ALA A 137 -15.68 -15.39 -12.55
N PRO A 138 -15.35 -16.69 -12.40
CA PRO A 138 -15.33 -17.64 -13.50
C PRO A 138 -16.65 -17.67 -14.29
N PRO A 139 -16.61 -17.84 -15.62
CA PRO A 139 -17.82 -18.07 -16.40
C PRO A 139 -18.44 -19.41 -16.03
N GLY A 140 -19.73 -19.44 -15.65
CA GLY A 140 -20.53 -20.67 -15.76
C GLY A 140 -20.87 -21.45 -14.49
N GLU A 141 -20.60 -20.98 -13.27
CA GLU A 141 -21.22 -21.61 -12.09
C GLU A 141 -22.69 -21.21 -11.97
N LYS A 142 -23.57 -22.03 -12.57
CA LYS A 142 -24.97 -22.19 -12.12
C LYS A 142 -24.94 -22.87 -10.75
N GLY A 143 -24.56 -22.13 -9.73
CA GLY A 143 -24.69 -22.54 -8.33
C GLY A 143 -25.65 -21.59 -7.67
N ASP A 144 -26.91 -21.97 -7.58
CA ASP A 144 -28.01 -21.24 -6.92
C ASP A 144 -27.85 -21.19 -5.38
N GLU A 145 -26.61 -21.24 -4.87
CA GLU A 145 -26.28 -20.93 -3.49
C GLU A 145 -25.62 -19.55 -3.47
N GLU A 146 -26.28 -18.62 -2.76
CA GLU A 146 -26.05 -17.17 -2.67
C GLU A 146 -24.64 -16.74 -2.20
N GLY A 147 -23.68 -17.67 -2.10
CA GLY A 147 -22.31 -17.46 -1.61
C GLY A 147 -21.16 -17.93 -2.50
N LYS A 148 -21.37 -18.55 -3.68
CA LYS A 148 -20.25 -19.12 -4.49
C LYS A 148 -19.81 -18.36 -5.73
N LYS A 149 -20.61 -17.44 -6.28
CA LYS A 149 -20.24 -16.71 -7.49
C LYS A 149 -19.33 -15.52 -7.17
N ARG A 150 -18.02 -15.74 -7.01
CA ARG A 150 -17.00 -14.67 -6.91
C ARG A 150 -15.68 -15.12 -7.57
N GLY A 151 -14.84 -14.16 -7.94
CA GLY A 151 -13.44 -14.44 -8.32
C GLY A 151 -12.49 -14.29 -7.14
N PHE A 152 -11.18 -14.35 -7.41
CA PHE A 152 -10.14 -14.09 -6.42
C PHE A 152 -10.34 -12.76 -5.66
N ARG A 153 -10.20 -12.82 -4.33
CA ARG A 153 -10.15 -11.66 -3.44
C ARG A 153 -8.74 -11.47 -2.90
N VAL A 154 -8.13 -10.34 -3.23
CA VAL A 154 -6.77 -9.98 -2.84
C VAL A 154 -6.81 -8.73 -1.97
N LEU A 155 -6.23 -8.81 -0.77
CA LEU A 155 -6.12 -7.70 0.17
C LEU A 155 -4.70 -7.13 0.14
N LEU A 156 -4.57 -5.87 -0.21
CA LEU A 156 -3.30 -5.16 -0.36
C LEU A 156 -3.00 -4.38 0.92
N ASP A 157 -1.79 -4.48 1.47
CA ASP A 157 -1.29 -3.73 2.65
C ASP A 157 -2.34 -3.48 3.77
N PRO A 158 -2.93 -4.53 4.36
CA PRO A 158 -4.02 -4.36 5.31
C PRO A 158 -3.58 -3.76 6.63
N VAL A 159 -4.22 -2.64 7.00
CA VAL A 159 -3.94 -1.91 8.25
C VAL A 159 -5.22 -1.39 8.93
N TRP A 160 -5.50 -1.88 10.13
CA TRP A 160 -6.62 -1.43 10.99
C TRP A 160 -6.16 -0.69 12.24
N SER A 161 -4.88 -0.80 12.61
CA SER A 161 -4.35 -0.14 13.80
C SER A 161 -4.65 1.35 13.84
N HIS A 162 -4.88 1.86 15.05
CA HIS A 162 -5.04 3.29 15.29
C HIS A 162 -3.72 4.03 15.06
N ARG A 163 -2.58 3.45 15.46
CA ARG A 163 -1.25 4.02 15.19
C ARG A 163 -0.40 3.12 14.30
N CYS A 164 0.25 3.72 13.31
CA CYS A 164 1.27 3.08 12.49
C CYS A 164 2.65 3.23 13.16
N SER A 165 2.87 2.44 14.22
CA SER A 165 4.04 2.56 15.09
C SER A 165 4.36 1.23 15.78
N PRO A 166 5.60 1.01 16.26
CA PRO A 166 5.90 -0.10 17.18
C PRO A 166 5.05 -0.10 18.45
N SER A 167 4.41 1.03 18.79
CA SER A 167 3.57 1.18 19.98
C SER A 167 2.24 1.86 19.65
N GLN A 168 1.14 1.41 20.27
CA GLN A 168 -0.15 2.09 20.18
C GLN A 168 -0.25 3.35 21.08
N LEU A 169 0.76 3.61 21.90
CA LEU A 169 0.83 4.80 22.77
C LEU A 169 1.49 6.00 22.08
N ILE A 170 2.46 5.76 21.19
CA ILE A 170 3.34 6.78 20.59
C ILE A 170 3.36 6.58 19.07
N GLY A 171 3.50 7.65 18.29
CA GLY A 171 3.56 7.61 16.82
C GLY A 171 2.29 8.17 16.16
N PRO A 172 2.22 8.21 14.81
CA PRO A 172 1.11 8.84 14.12
C PRO A 172 -0.22 8.16 14.44
N ALA A 173 -1.21 8.93 14.89
CA ALA A 173 -2.58 8.46 15.09
C ALA A 173 -3.39 8.65 13.81
N ARG A 174 -4.27 7.69 13.55
CA ARG A 174 -5.17 7.68 12.41
C ARG A 174 -6.16 8.83 12.51
N VAL A 175 -6.38 9.51 11.38
CA VAL A 175 -7.31 10.61 11.20
C VAL A 175 -8.65 10.10 10.67
N THR A 176 -8.64 9.26 9.64
CA THR A 176 -9.85 8.61 9.10
C THR A 176 -9.97 7.16 9.55
N LYS A 177 -11.13 6.77 10.09
CA LYS A 177 -11.37 5.40 10.55
C LYS A 177 -11.41 4.42 9.37
N PRO A 178 -11.10 3.13 9.58
CA PRO A 178 -11.47 2.08 8.63
C PRO A 178 -13.00 2.10 8.39
N PRO A 179 -13.47 1.73 7.19
CA PRO A 179 -14.90 1.80 6.86
C PRO A 179 -15.75 0.75 7.56
N ILE A 180 -15.12 -0.35 7.99
CA ILE A 180 -15.75 -1.46 8.69
C ILE A 180 -14.81 -2.02 9.77
N PRO A 181 -15.34 -2.71 10.80
CA PRO A 181 -14.55 -3.58 11.67
C PRO A 181 -13.77 -4.62 10.87
N LEU A 182 -12.65 -5.10 11.43
CA LEU A 182 -11.80 -6.07 10.74
C LEU A 182 -12.51 -7.43 10.60
N GLU A 183 -13.40 -7.75 11.53
CA GLU A 183 -14.23 -8.95 11.56
C GLU A 183 -15.24 -9.02 10.40
N GLU A 184 -15.58 -7.86 9.83
CA GLU A 184 -16.52 -7.76 8.71
C GLU A 184 -15.82 -7.82 7.35
N ILE A 185 -14.49 -7.93 7.33
CA ILE A 185 -13.77 -8.18 6.07
C ILE A 185 -14.18 -9.56 5.55
N PRO A 186 -14.64 -9.66 4.29
CA PRO A 186 -15.06 -10.93 3.75
C PRO A 186 -13.85 -11.87 3.60
N HIS A 187 -14.12 -13.16 3.42
CA HIS A 187 -13.06 -14.14 3.12
C HIS A 187 -12.20 -13.68 1.93
N VAL A 188 -10.89 -13.61 2.16
CA VAL A 188 -9.86 -13.26 1.18
C VAL A 188 -8.98 -14.46 0.87
N ASP A 189 -8.50 -14.54 -0.35
CA ASP A 189 -7.68 -15.66 -0.83
C ASP A 189 -6.19 -15.35 -0.74
N ALA A 190 -5.83 -14.06 -0.87
CA ALA A 190 -4.46 -13.61 -0.78
C ALA A 190 -4.33 -12.27 -0.03
N VAL A 191 -3.23 -12.13 0.73
CA VAL A 191 -2.72 -10.84 1.21
C VAL A 191 -1.41 -10.55 0.50
N VAL A 192 -1.27 -9.33 -0.01
CA VAL A 192 -0.04 -8.86 -0.67
C VAL A 192 0.53 -7.69 0.12
N ILE A 193 1.79 -7.81 0.52
CA ILE A 193 2.51 -6.78 1.27
C ILE A 193 3.53 -6.10 0.35
N SER A 194 3.52 -4.78 0.26
CA SER A 194 4.50 -4.01 -0.52
C SER A 194 5.86 -3.94 0.18
N HIS A 195 5.88 -3.67 1.49
CA HIS A 195 7.09 -3.54 2.30
C HIS A 195 6.76 -3.56 3.79
N ASN A 196 7.79 -3.55 4.63
CA ASN A 196 7.64 -3.85 6.05
C ASN A 196 7.43 -2.64 6.98
N HIS A 197 7.10 -1.44 6.48
CA HIS A 197 6.79 -0.32 7.37
C HIS A 197 5.48 -0.53 8.15
N TYR A 198 5.33 0.18 9.26
CA TYR A 198 4.22 -0.02 10.21
C TYR A 198 2.84 0.33 9.67
N ASP A 199 2.77 1.20 8.66
CA ASP A 199 1.56 1.63 7.96
C ASP A 199 1.20 0.73 6.76
N HIS A 200 2.02 -0.27 6.44
CA HIS A 200 1.77 -1.25 5.36
C HIS A 200 1.77 -2.70 5.87
N LEU A 201 2.46 -2.95 6.98
CA LEU A 201 2.58 -4.25 7.62
C LEU A 201 2.21 -4.14 9.11
N ASP A 202 0.91 -4.28 9.38
CA ASP A 202 0.31 -4.23 10.72
C ASP A 202 0.17 -5.62 11.34
N ILE A 203 0.94 -5.86 12.41
CA ILE A 203 0.96 -7.13 13.15
C ILE A 203 -0.44 -7.53 13.63
N SER A 204 -1.21 -6.58 14.19
CA SER A 204 -2.51 -6.89 14.80
C SER A 204 -3.53 -7.31 13.75
N THR A 205 -3.53 -6.59 12.62
CA THR A 205 -4.38 -6.90 11.47
C THR A 205 -4.05 -8.26 10.87
N LEU A 206 -2.76 -8.53 10.59
CA LEU A 206 -2.34 -9.79 9.97
C LEU A 206 -2.61 -11.01 10.87
N LYS A 207 -2.38 -10.89 12.18
CA LYS A 207 -2.71 -11.95 13.14
C LYS A 207 -4.20 -12.26 13.14
N HIS A 208 -5.04 -11.23 13.17
CA HIS A 208 -6.49 -11.40 13.15
C HIS A 208 -6.93 -12.11 11.86
N LEU A 209 -6.55 -11.57 10.69
CA LEU A 209 -6.91 -12.14 9.38
C LEU A 209 -6.53 -13.62 9.28
N TYR A 210 -5.30 -13.97 9.67
CA TYR A 210 -4.82 -15.34 9.61
C TYR A 210 -5.52 -16.27 10.60
N SER A 211 -5.86 -15.79 11.80
CA SER A 211 -6.58 -16.59 12.81
C SER A 211 -8.08 -16.74 12.53
N ALA A 212 -8.68 -15.78 11.80
CA ALA A 212 -10.10 -15.75 11.50
C ALA A 212 -10.50 -16.66 10.34
N GLN A 213 -9.55 -17.01 9.45
CA GLN A 213 -9.80 -17.89 8.31
C GLN A 213 -9.25 -19.31 8.55
N PRO A 214 -9.87 -20.35 7.98
CA PRO A 214 -9.30 -21.70 8.02
C PRO A 214 -7.91 -21.73 7.38
N HIS A 215 -6.97 -22.43 8.02
CA HIS A 215 -5.65 -22.66 7.43
C HIS A 215 -5.76 -23.32 6.05
N GLY A 216 -4.89 -22.91 5.14
CA GLY A 216 -4.84 -23.33 3.75
C GLY A 216 -5.74 -22.53 2.82
N THR A 217 -6.47 -21.53 3.33
CA THR A 217 -7.38 -20.69 2.53
C THR A 217 -6.87 -19.28 2.26
N LEU A 218 -5.79 -18.87 2.95
CA LEU A 218 -5.19 -17.54 2.82
C LEU A 218 -3.70 -17.69 2.50
N HIS A 219 -3.26 -17.05 1.43
CA HIS A 219 -1.86 -17.02 1.04
C HIS A 219 -1.24 -15.63 1.17
N PHE A 220 -0.03 -15.52 1.71
CA PHE A 220 0.69 -14.25 1.85
C PHE A 220 1.77 -14.12 0.78
N PHE A 221 1.79 -13.00 0.06
CA PHE A 221 2.87 -12.61 -0.85
C PHE A 221 3.65 -11.44 -0.27
N LEU A 222 4.97 -11.61 -0.20
CA LEU A 222 5.88 -10.67 0.45
C LEU A 222 7.11 -10.42 -0.43
N PRO A 223 7.77 -9.26 -0.30
CA PRO A 223 9.09 -9.08 -0.85
C PRO A 223 10.09 -9.92 -0.07
N LEU A 224 11.17 -10.36 -0.73
CA LEU A 224 12.24 -11.17 -0.16
C LEU A 224 12.78 -10.64 1.20
N GLY A 225 12.94 -11.52 2.18
CA GLY A 225 13.46 -11.25 3.52
C GLY A 225 12.42 -11.13 4.65
N ASN A 226 11.12 -11.13 4.35
CA ASN A 226 10.01 -10.98 5.31
C ASN A 226 9.31 -12.30 5.78
N LYS A 227 9.53 -13.45 5.15
CA LYS A 227 8.88 -14.75 5.47
C LYS A 227 9.22 -15.23 6.86
N SER A 228 10.51 -15.27 7.20
CA SER A 228 10.92 -15.71 8.55
C SER A 228 10.29 -14.82 9.63
N TRP A 229 10.13 -13.52 9.35
CA TRP A 229 9.46 -12.60 10.24
C TRP A 229 7.96 -12.92 10.36
N MET A 230 7.27 -13.22 9.24
CA MET A 230 5.86 -13.60 9.23
C MET A 230 5.60 -14.92 9.97
N GLU A 231 6.43 -15.93 9.75
CA GLU A 231 6.36 -17.21 10.47
C GLU A 231 6.54 -17.01 11.98
N LYS A 232 7.56 -16.26 12.40
CA LYS A 232 7.87 -16.05 13.82
C LYS A 232 6.89 -15.12 14.53
N THR A 233 6.44 -14.07 13.86
CA THR A 233 5.66 -12.99 14.50
C THR A 233 4.17 -13.20 14.37
N ILE A 234 3.71 -13.63 13.19
CA ILE A 234 2.29 -13.82 12.88
C ILE A 234 1.88 -15.29 13.08
N GLY A 235 2.81 -16.24 12.88
CA GLY A 235 2.53 -17.67 12.99
C GLY A 235 2.06 -18.30 11.67
N VAL A 236 2.29 -17.63 10.54
CA VAL A 236 1.92 -18.15 9.21
C VAL A 236 2.71 -19.41 8.90
N LYS A 237 2.07 -20.42 8.32
CA LYS A 237 2.76 -21.65 7.90
C LYS A 237 3.62 -21.39 6.67
N ALA A 238 4.77 -22.06 6.59
CA ALA A 238 5.71 -21.92 5.47
C ALA A 238 5.09 -22.18 4.08
N SER A 239 4.04 -23.00 4.00
CA SER A 239 3.29 -23.32 2.77
C SER A 239 2.28 -22.24 2.36
N GLU A 240 1.95 -21.30 3.25
CA GLU A 240 0.93 -20.27 3.07
C GLU A 240 1.58 -18.89 2.90
N VAL A 241 2.89 -18.84 2.66
CA VAL A 241 3.65 -17.62 2.48
C VAL A 241 4.72 -17.81 1.40
N THR A 242 4.70 -16.90 0.42
CA THR A 242 5.70 -16.81 -0.64
C THR A 242 6.41 -15.47 -0.55
N GLU A 243 7.73 -15.55 -0.54
CA GLU A 243 8.61 -14.41 -0.81
C GLU A 243 9.02 -14.41 -2.26
N LEU A 244 9.08 -13.22 -2.84
CA LEU A 244 9.55 -13.03 -4.20
C LEU A 244 10.55 -11.88 -4.23
N ASP A 245 11.62 -12.08 -4.99
CA ASP A 245 12.51 -11.00 -5.40
C ASP A 245 11.95 -10.27 -6.63
N TRP A 246 12.49 -9.11 -6.97
CA TRP A 246 12.04 -8.37 -8.15
C TRP A 246 12.14 -9.22 -9.43
N TRP A 247 11.07 -9.13 -10.20
CA TRP A 247 10.77 -9.88 -11.42
C TRP A 247 10.52 -11.38 -11.25
N GLU A 248 10.51 -11.87 -10.02
CA GLU A 248 10.00 -13.22 -9.74
C GLU A 248 8.48 -13.20 -9.68
N GLU A 249 7.90 -14.33 -10.06
CA GLU A 249 6.47 -14.52 -10.10
C GLU A 249 6.07 -15.84 -9.45
N ARG A 250 4.83 -15.89 -8.97
CA ARG A 250 4.20 -17.11 -8.50
C ARG A 250 2.77 -17.16 -9.00
N VAL A 251 2.36 -18.35 -9.43
CA VAL A 251 0.96 -18.66 -9.72
C VAL A 251 0.40 -19.49 -8.58
N VAL A 252 -0.76 -19.09 -8.04
CA VAL A 252 -1.52 -19.86 -7.05
C VAL A 252 -2.89 -20.24 -7.61
N ARG A 253 -3.46 -21.35 -7.13
CA ARG A 253 -4.79 -21.85 -7.53
C ARG A 253 -5.73 -21.91 -6.32
N LEU A 254 -7.00 -21.59 -6.50
CA LEU A 254 -8.03 -21.78 -5.46
C LEU A 254 -8.28 -23.27 -5.21
N GLY A 255 -8.38 -23.68 -3.95
CA GLY A 255 -8.88 -25.00 -3.54
C GLY A 255 -7.89 -26.16 -3.61
N GLU A 256 -6.68 -25.98 -4.15
CA GLU A 256 -5.65 -27.02 -4.11
C GLU A 256 -4.82 -26.90 -2.82
N LYS A 257 -4.90 -27.93 -1.97
CA LYS A 257 -3.86 -28.15 -0.95
C LYS A 257 -2.59 -28.53 -1.70
N GLU A 258 -1.53 -27.74 -1.55
CA GLU A 258 -0.20 -28.11 -2.04
C GLU A 258 0.23 -29.43 -1.37
N THR A 259 -0.02 -30.56 -2.02
CA THR A 259 0.74 -31.77 -1.77
C THR A 259 2.09 -31.56 -2.45
N GLY A 260 3.15 -31.39 -1.66
CA GLY A 260 4.49 -30.96 -2.09
C GLY A 260 5.23 -31.90 -3.06
N ALA A 261 4.65 -32.15 -4.22
CA ALA A 261 5.31 -32.72 -5.37
C ALA A 261 5.35 -31.65 -6.46
N GLU A 262 6.54 -31.35 -6.96
CA GLU A 262 6.77 -30.68 -8.24
C GLU A 262 6.21 -31.58 -9.36
N GLY A 263 4.88 -31.55 -9.48
CA GLY A 263 4.13 -32.23 -10.51
C GLY A 263 3.20 -31.21 -11.12
N GLU A 264 3.21 -31.14 -12.45
CA GLU A 264 2.28 -30.39 -13.26
C GLU A 264 0.84 -30.80 -12.93
N GLY A 265 0.27 -30.19 -11.89
CA GLY A 265 -1.13 -30.34 -11.52
C GLY A 265 -1.99 -29.81 -12.66
N LYS A 266 -2.56 -30.73 -13.44
CA LYS A 266 -3.62 -30.51 -14.44
C LYS A 266 -4.96 -30.17 -13.76
N GLY A 267 -4.95 -29.28 -12.77
CA GLY A 267 -6.17 -28.77 -12.14
C GLY A 267 -6.78 -27.65 -12.98
N GLU A 268 -8.07 -27.77 -13.28
CA GLU A 268 -8.94 -26.78 -13.96
C GLU A 268 -9.37 -25.63 -13.01
N GLY A 269 -8.53 -25.24 -12.06
CA GLY A 269 -8.82 -24.19 -11.08
C GLY A 269 -8.41 -22.78 -11.55
N GLU A 270 -9.12 -21.75 -11.06
CA GLU A 270 -8.77 -20.33 -11.26
C GLU A 270 -7.32 -20.08 -10.81
N LYS A 271 -6.54 -19.36 -11.63
CA LYS A 271 -5.13 -19.06 -11.38
C LYS A 271 -4.96 -17.57 -11.10
N LEU A 272 -4.23 -17.25 -10.02
CA LEU A 272 -3.76 -15.90 -9.72
C LEU A 272 -2.26 -15.86 -9.95
N ARG A 273 -1.82 -15.09 -10.95
CA ARG A 273 -0.40 -14.79 -11.19
C ARG A 273 -0.04 -13.51 -10.43
N VAL A 274 0.96 -13.62 -9.57
CA VAL A 274 1.49 -12.52 -8.75
C VAL A 274 2.95 -12.32 -9.11
N VAL A 275 3.30 -11.12 -9.57
CA VAL A 275 4.67 -10.73 -9.96
C VAL A 275 5.16 -9.66 -9.00
N CYS A 276 6.30 -9.92 -8.37
CA CYS A 276 7.00 -8.94 -7.56
C CYS A 276 7.71 -7.96 -8.49
N THR A 277 7.27 -6.71 -8.55
CA THR A 277 7.87 -5.69 -9.43
C THR A 277 8.66 -4.66 -8.64
N PRO A 278 9.69 -4.04 -9.23
CA PRO A 278 10.48 -3.05 -8.51
C PRO A 278 9.68 -1.82 -8.10
N CYS A 279 10.12 -1.14 -7.05
CA CYS A 279 9.71 0.22 -6.73
C CYS A 279 10.87 0.96 -6.04
N GLN A 280 10.85 2.29 -6.03
CA GLN A 280 11.90 3.11 -5.43
C GLN A 280 11.54 3.50 -3.99
N HIS A 281 11.86 2.65 -3.02
CA HIS A 281 11.55 2.88 -1.60
C HIS A 281 12.64 2.30 -0.68
N PHE A 282 12.31 2.00 0.58
CA PHE A 282 13.20 1.37 1.55
C PHE A 282 12.38 0.56 2.57
N THR A 283 13.06 -0.17 3.46
CA THR A 283 12.44 -0.93 4.57
C THR A 283 13.13 -0.66 5.90
N GLY A 284 12.45 -0.99 6.98
CA GLY A 284 12.99 -0.98 8.34
C GLY A 284 11.89 -0.88 9.39
N ARG A 285 11.97 -1.71 10.43
CA ARG A 285 11.05 -1.70 11.57
C ARG A 285 11.75 -1.34 12.88
N SER A 286 13.08 -1.37 12.90
CA SER A 286 13.89 -1.04 14.05
C SER A 286 15.00 -0.06 13.67
N LEU A 287 15.85 0.30 14.63
CA LEU A 287 16.96 1.21 14.38
C LEU A 287 18.09 0.56 13.56
N THR A 288 18.12 -0.77 13.46
CA THR A 288 19.25 -1.55 12.95
C THR A 288 18.94 -2.39 11.72
N ASP A 289 17.69 -2.49 11.28
CA ASP A 289 17.25 -3.39 10.20
C ASP A 289 16.98 -2.69 8.87
N ARG A 290 17.54 -1.49 8.69
CA ARG A 290 17.25 -0.65 7.54
C ARG A 290 17.74 -1.32 6.24
N ASN A 291 16.79 -1.61 5.36
CA ASN A 291 17.01 -2.29 4.09
C ASN A 291 17.52 -3.74 4.23
N ASP A 292 17.24 -4.41 5.34
CA ASP A 292 17.57 -5.84 5.48
C ASP A 292 16.60 -6.72 4.71
N THR A 293 15.37 -6.25 4.48
CA THR A 293 14.36 -6.91 3.63
C THR A 293 14.02 -6.06 2.41
N LEU A 294 13.48 -6.69 1.37
CA LEU A 294 13.12 -6.04 0.13
C LEU A 294 11.81 -5.24 0.28
N TRP A 295 11.61 -4.27 -0.61
CA TRP A 295 10.37 -3.54 -0.86
C TRP A 295 9.95 -3.78 -2.31
N ALA A 296 8.66 -3.79 -2.61
CA ALA A 296 8.17 -4.08 -3.95
C ALA A 296 6.87 -3.35 -4.28
N SER A 297 6.64 -3.16 -5.57
CA SER A 297 5.31 -3.04 -6.15
C SER A 297 4.87 -4.41 -6.66
N TRP A 298 3.62 -4.55 -7.10
CA TRP A 298 3.09 -5.85 -7.50
C TRP A 298 2.22 -5.76 -8.75
N CYS A 299 2.46 -6.63 -9.74
CA CYS A 299 1.50 -6.89 -10.81
C CYS A 299 0.72 -8.17 -10.47
N ILE A 300 -0.60 -8.10 -10.50
CA ILE A 300 -1.47 -9.23 -10.13
C ILE A 300 -2.52 -9.42 -11.21
N GLU A 301 -2.69 -10.65 -11.66
CA GLU A 301 -3.54 -11.02 -12.78
C GLU A 301 -4.29 -12.32 -12.49
N SER A 302 -5.59 -12.35 -12.75
CA SER A 302 -6.40 -13.58 -12.69
C SER A 302 -6.59 -14.18 -14.09
N SER A 303 -6.65 -15.51 -14.16
CA SER A 303 -7.02 -16.22 -15.40
C SER A 303 -8.46 -15.92 -15.85
N THR A 304 -9.34 -15.44 -14.97
CA THR A 304 -10.71 -15.00 -15.33
C THR A 304 -10.76 -13.61 -15.98
N GLY A 305 -9.64 -12.89 -15.98
CA GLY A 305 -9.51 -11.53 -16.49
C GLY A 305 -9.14 -10.53 -15.41
N GLY A 306 -8.74 -9.34 -15.84
CA GLY A 306 -8.29 -8.27 -14.97
C GLY A 306 -6.80 -8.37 -14.63
N LYS A 307 -6.10 -7.25 -14.81
CA LYS A 307 -4.72 -7.06 -14.38
C LYS A 307 -4.59 -5.77 -13.59
N ILE A 308 -4.01 -5.86 -12.40
CA ILE A 308 -3.76 -4.70 -11.54
C ILE A 308 -2.27 -4.45 -11.35
N TRP A 309 -1.93 -3.19 -11.04
CA TRP A 309 -0.65 -2.83 -10.46
C TRP A 309 -0.82 -2.13 -9.12
N PHE A 310 -0.20 -2.66 -8.08
CA PHE A 310 -0.15 -2.07 -6.75
C PHE A 310 1.21 -1.43 -6.51
N GLY A 311 1.26 -0.11 -6.45
CA GLY A 311 2.52 0.63 -6.36
C GLY A 311 3.24 0.53 -5.01
N GLY A 312 2.52 0.14 -3.94
CA GLY A 312 2.98 0.31 -2.57
C GLY A 312 3.39 1.76 -2.31
N ASP A 313 4.40 1.95 -1.46
CA ASP A 313 5.09 3.23 -1.36
C ASP A 313 6.23 3.31 -2.34
N THR A 314 6.31 4.44 -3.03
CA THR A 314 7.38 4.63 -3.99
C THR A 314 7.67 6.08 -4.27
N GLY A 315 8.94 6.39 -4.47
CA GLY A 315 9.39 7.60 -5.11
C GLY A 315 9.50 7.39 -6.62
N TYR A 316 9.68 8.50 -7.33
CA TYR A 316 9.83 8.45 -8.78
C TYR A 316 11.08 9.18 -9.26
N ARG A 317 11.42 10.29 -8.61
CA ARG A 317 12.64 11.08 -8.87
C ARG A 317 13.17 11.70 -7.58
N THR A 318 14.43 12.13 -7.56
CA THR A 318 14.95 12.96 -6.46
C THR A 318 14.85 14.44 -6.83
N VAL A 319 14.16 15.22 -6.00
CA VAL A 319 14.04 16.67 -6.09
C VAL A 319 15.06 17.34 -5.15
N PRO A 320 15.96 18.21 -5.64
CA PRO A 320 16.87 18.96 -4.77
C PRO A 320 16.18 19.99 -3.89
N ARG A 321 16.86 20.45 -2.83
CA ARG A 321 16.35 21.54 -1.98
C ARG A 321 16.25 22.84 -2.76
N GLY A 322 15.15 23.58 -2.55
CA GLY A 322 14.89 24.87 -3.20
C GLY A 322 14.29 24.76 -4.60
N VAL A 323 13.92 23.55 -5.02
CA VAL A 323 13.21 23.29 -6.28
C VAL A 323 11.73 23.13 -5.97
N ASP A 324 10.90 23.87 -6.70
CA ASP A 324 9.44 23.80 -6.65
C ASP A 324 8.90 22.77 -7.66
N ALA A 325 7.58 22.75 -7.86
CA ALA A 325 6.93 21.77 -8.72
C ALA A 325 7.15 22.03 -10.23
N GLU A 326 7.65 23.19 -10.62
CA GLU A 326 7.89 23.55 -12.02
C GLU A 326 9.30 23.11 -12.46
N GLY A 327 9.44 22.61 -13.69
CA GLY A 327 10.75 22.17 -14.19
C GLY A 327 11.22 20.84 -13.61
N LEU A 328 10.31 20.01 -13.08
CA LEU A 328 10.64 18.69 -12.54
C LEU A 328 11.09 17.71 -13.62
N GLU A 329 10.61 17.89 -14.84
CA GLU A 329 10.91 17.14 -16.07
C GLU A 329 12.41 17.02 -16.39
N LYS A 330 13.26 17.91 -15.88
CA LYS A 330 14.73 17.82 -16.05
C LYS A 330 15.41 16.80 -15.13
N TYR A 331 14.72 16.32 -14.09
CA TYR A 331 15.29 15.36 -13.14
C TYR A 331 15.03 13.93 -13.58
N GLU A 332 16.05 13.09 -13.44
CA GLU A 332 15.97 11.67 -13.80
C GLU A 332 14.88 10.95 -13.01
N THR A 333 14.07 10.20 -13.75
CA THR A 333 13.00 9.36 -13.22
C THR A 333 13.45 7.90 -13.12
N CYS A 334 12.81 7.14 -12.24
CA CYS A 334 13.10 5.73 -12.07
C CYS A 334 12.66 4.93 -13.31
N PRO A 335 13.58 4.27 -14.04
CA PRO A 335 13.25 3.59 -15.29
C PRO A 335 12.41 2.32 -15.09
N ALA A 336 12.35 1.80 -13.86
CA ALA A 336 11.63 0.56 -13.55
C ALA A 336 10.15 0.64 -13.91
N PHE A 337 9.51 1.81 -13.77
CA PHE A 337 8.08 1.94 -14.02
C PHE A 337 7.71 1.84 -15.50
N ALA A 338 8.53 2.43 -16.38
CA ALA A 338 8.38 2.24 -17.82
C ALA A 338 8.66 0.80 -18.23
N GLU A 339 9.62 0.14 -17.55
CA GLU A 339 9.88 -1.29 -17.74
C GLU A 339 8.71 -2.17 -17.29
N ILE A 340 8.05 -1.85 -16.16
CA ILE A 340 6.82 -2.52 -15.72
C ILE A 340 5.73 -2.36 -16.77
N GLY A 341 5.47 -1.16 -17.28
CA GLY A 341 4.48 -0.95 -18.34
C GLY A 341 4.81 -1.70 -19.63
N LYS A 342 6.10 -1.87 -19.95
CA LYS A 342 6.54 -2.65 -21.12
C LYS A 342 6.34 -4.16 -20.93
N ARG A 343 6.70 -4.70 -19.76
CA ARG A 343 6.69 -6.15 -19.49
C ARG A 343 5.30 -6.65 -19.13
N GLU A 344 4.59 -5.91 -18.29
CA GLU A 344 3.36 -6.36 -17.65
C GLU A 344 2.12 -5.60 -18.14
N GLY A 345 2.29 -4.37 -18.63
CA GLY A 345 1.18 -3.52 -19.07
C GLY A 345 0.54 -3.95 -20.40
N PRO A 346 -0.66 -3.41 -20.72
CA PRO A 346 -1.40 -2.40 -19.95
C PRO A 346 -2.09 -2.98 -18.71
N MET A 347 -2.25 -2.15 -17.67
CA MET A 347 -3.00 -2.50 -16.46
C MET A 347 -4.46 -2.06 -16.60
N ASP A 348 -5.41 -2.87 -16.15
CA ASP A 348 -6.81 -2.46 -16.10
C ASP A 348 -7.08 -1.51 -14.94
N MET A 349 -6.38 -1.69 -13.82
CA MET A 349 -6.44 -0.80 -12.68
C MET A 349 -5.07 -0.66 -12.00
N SER A 350 -4.76 0.51 -11.44
CA SER A 350 -3.58 0.68 -10.61
C SER A 350 -3.85 1.50 -9.35
N PHE A 351 -3.11 1.21 -8.29
CA PHE A 351 -3.20 1.93 -7.03
C PHE A 351 -1.87 2.64 -6.80
N ILE A 352 -1.89 3.97 -6.77
CA ILE A 352 -0.68 4.81 -6.86
C ILE A 352 -0.67 5.77 -5.66
N PRO A 353 0.41 5.83 -4.86
CA PRO A 353 0.47 6.73 -3.72
C PRO A 353 0.46 8.19 -4.19
N ILE A 354 -0.26 9.05 -3.49
CA ILE A 354 -0.31 10.50 -3.78
C ILE A 354 0.02 11.37 -2.56
N GLY A 355 0.22 10.79 -1.38
CA GLY A 355 0.55 11.48 -0.13
C GLY A 355 1.99 11.25 0.33
N ALA A 356 2.31 11.70 1.55
CA ALA A 356 3.58 11.46 2.22
C ALA A 356 4.81 12.15 1.59
N TYR A 357 4.62 13.27 0.88
CA TYR A 357 5.64 13.77 -0.05
C TYR A 357 6.35 15.08 0.34
N GLN A 358 5.90 15.81 1.36
CA GLN A 358 6.54 17.06 1.75
C GLN A 358 7.54 16.93 2.92
N PRO A 359 8.60 17.76 2.96
CA PRO A 359 9.10 18.58 1.87
C PRO A 359 9.77 17.70 0.79
N ARG A 360 9.62 18.08 -0.48
CA ARG A 360 10.08 17.26 -1.62
C ARG A 360 11.54 16.86 -1.52
N TRP A 361 12.42 17.76 -1.11
CA TRP A 361 13.85 17.47 -0.99
C TRP A 361 14.22 16.38 0.04
N LEU A 362 13.29 16.05 0.96
CA LEU A 362 13.47 15.01 1.97
C LEU A 362 12.74 13.71 1.61
N PHE A 363 11.63 13.78 0.87
CA PHE A 363 10.78 12.60 0.64
C PHE A 363 10.68 12.17 -0.82
N SER A 364 11.06 12.98 -1.80
CA SER A 364 10.89 12.65 -3.22
C SER A 364 11.58 11.35 -3.66
N SER A 365 12.73 11.04 -3.05
CA SER A 365 13.46 9.81 -3.37
C SER A 365 12.67 8.54 -3.03
N VAL A 366 11.63 8.64 -2.17
CA VAL A 366 10.91 7.49 -1.61
C VAL A 366 9.38 7.65 -1.64
N HIS A 367 8.84 8.85 -1.88
CA HIS A 367 7.40 9.12 -2.04
C HIS A 367 7.13 10.03 -3.25
N CYS A 368 6.17 9.64 -4.07
CA CYS A 368 5.67 10.41 -5.19
C CYS A 368 4.87 11.63 -4.71
N SER A 369 5.02 12.76 -5.38
CA SER A 369 3.98 13.78 -5.36
C SER A 369 2.86 13.41 -6.34
N PRO A 370 1.69 14.05 -6.27
CA PRO A 370 0.61 13.78 -7.23
C PRO A 370 1.01 13.94 -8.70
N GLU A 371 1.94 14.84 -9.02
CA GLU A 371 2.50 15.00 -10.37
C GLU A 371 3.37 13.80 -10.79
N ASP A 372 4.23 13.30 -9.89
CA ASP A 372 4.98 12.07 -10.13
C ASP A 372 4.02 10.89 -10.36
N SER A 373 2.93 10.82 -9.58
CA SER A 373 1.94 9.75 -9.68
C SER A 373 1.24 9.73 -11.04
N VAL A 374 0.99 10.91 -11.64
CA VAL A 374 0.41 11.03 -12.99
C VAL A 374 1.35 10.47 -14.06
N GLU A 375 2.64 10.79 -13.98
CA GLU A 375 3.62 10.19 -14.89
C GLU A 375 3.77 8.68 -14.66
N LEU A 376 3.72 8.22 -13.41
CA LEU A 376 3.70 6.79 -13.09
C LEU A 376 2.53 6.07 -13.76
N HIS A 377 1.32 6.62 -13.66
CA HIS A 377 0.11 6.09 -14.30
C HIS A 377 0.35 5.84 -15.81
N GLN A 378 0.98 6.79 -16.50
CA GLN A 378 1.33 6.67 -17.92
C GLN A 378 2.43 5.62 -18.15
N HIS A 379 3.49 5.62 -17.34
CA HIS A 379 4.61 4.69 -17.48
C HIS A 379 4.24 3.23 -17.23
N VAL A 380 3.38 2.95 -16.26
CA VAL A 380 2.86 1.59 -16.05
C VAL A 380 1.73 1.23 -17.04
N ARG A 381 1.37 2.15 -17.94
CA ARG A 381 0.31 2.01 -18.94
C ARG A 381 -1.02 1.59 -18.32
N SER A 382 -1.39 2.27 -17.24
CA SER A 382 -2.64 2.01 -16.54
C SER A 382 -3.81 2.61 -17.29
N LYS A 383 -4.91 1.85 -17.42
CA LYS A 383 -6.17 2.34 -17.99
C LYS A 383 -7.02 3.10 -16.97
N LYS A 384 -6.87 2.76 -15.69
CA LYS A 384 -7.54 3.44 -14.58
C LYS A 384 -6.66 3.42 -13.34
N SER A 385 -6.53 4.52 -12.63
CA SER A 385 -5.80 4.57 -11.37
C SER A 385 -6.60 5.21 -10.24
N ILE A 386 -6.35 4.72 -9.03
CA ILE A 386 -6.90 5.26 -7.78
C ILE A 386 -5.74 5.75 -6.92
N GLY A 387 -5.79 7.03 -6.55
CA GLY A 387 -4.83 7.66 -5.65
C GLY A 387 -4.99 7.16 -4.21
N MET A 388 -3.90 6.74 -3.59
CA MET A 388 -3.87 6.15 -2.25
C MET A 388 -2.82 6.80 -1.33
N HIS A 389 -2.61 6.25 -0.14
CA HIS A 389 -1.59 6.72 0.84
C HIS A 389 -1.82 8.14 1.39
N TRP A 390 -3.05 8.64 1.30
CA TRP A 390 -3.45 9.97 1.79
C TRP A 390 -4.66 9.86 2.73
N ALA A 391 -4.97 10.95 3.43
CA ALA A 391 -6.09 11.11 4.36
C ALA A 391 -6.13 10.21 5.61
N THR A 392 -5.33 9.14 5.70
CA THR A 392 -5.38 8.22 6.86
C THR A 392 -4.51 8.64 8.03
N TRP A 393 -3.23 8.90 7.78
CA TRP A 393 -2.29 9.41 8.78
C TRP A 393 -1.64 10.67 8.24
N MET A 394 -1.27 11.57 9.14
CA MET A 394 -0.35 12.65 8.83
C MET A 394 1.06 12.08 8.96
N LEU A 395 1.71 11.75 7.84
CA LEU A 395 3.06 11.17 7.80
C LEU A 395 4.13 12.21 7.46
N THR A 396 3.71 13.29 6.81
CA THR A 396 4.50 14.45 6.38
C THR A 396 3.64 15.70 6.53
N PRO A 397 4.21 16.92 6.39
CA PRO A 397 3.55 18.15 6.80
C PRO A 397 2.67 18.78 5.71
N GLU A 398 2.42 18.15 4.56
CA GLU A 398 1.44 18.70 3.61
C GLU A 398 0.03 18.75 4.21
N GLU A 399 -0.79 19.67 3.72
CA GLU A 399 -2.22 19.65 4.04
C GLU A 399 -2.86 18.34 3.58
N MET A 400 -3.62 17.69 4.46
CA MET A 400 -4.22 16.38 4.15
C MET A 400 -5.20 16.42 2.96
N THR A 401 -5.72 17.60 2.61
CA THR A 401 -6.62 17.82 1.47
C THR A 401 -5.91 18.29 0.20
N GLU A 402 -4.60 18.55 0.26
CA GLU A 402 -3.80 18.95 -0.90
C GLU A 402 -3.65 17.83 -1.96
N PRO A 403 -3.41 16.55 -1.61
CA PRO A 403 -3.10 15.51 -2.60
C PRO A 403 -4.14 15.36 -3.73
N PRO A 404 -5.47 15.26 -3.47
CA PRO A 404 -6.45 15.14 -4.55
C PRO A 404 -6.54 16.38 -5.43
N ARG A 405 -6.40 17.58 -4.84
CA ARG A 405 -6.43 18.85 -5.58
C ARG A 405 -5.26 18.93 -6.56
N ARG A 406 -4.07 18.56 -6.11
CA ARG A 406 -2.86 18.52 -6.95
C ARG A 406 -2.93 17.41 -7.98
N LEU A 407 -3.47 16.24 -7.62
CA LEU A 407 -3.70 15.15 -8.56
C LEU A 407 -4.59 15.61 -9.72
N ARG A 408 -5.75 16.22 -9.43
CA ARG A 408 -6.65 16.76 -10.46
C ARG A 408 -5.94 17.74 -11.38
N SER A 409 -5.22 18.71 -10.83
CA SER A 409 -4.47 19.69 -11.62
C SER A 409 -3.38 19.04 -12.48
N ALA A 410 -2.70 18.01 -11.96
CA ALA A 410 -1.69 17.27 -12.71
C ALA A 410 -2.31 16.43 -13.85
N CYS A 411 -3.45 15.78 -13.61
CA CYS A 411 -4.22 15.06 -14.63
C CYS A 411 -4.68 16.00 -15.75
N GLU A 412 -5.24 17.17 -15.42
CA GLU A 412 -5.66 18.19 -16.39
C GLU A 412 -4.51 18.61 -17.31
N LYS A 413 -3.31 18.85 -16.76
CA LYS A 413 -2.10 19.20 -17.53
C LYS A 413 -1.67 18.12 -18.51
N HIS A 414 -1.94 16.85 -18.21
CA HIS A 414 -1.57 15.71 -19.05
C HIS A 414 -2.72 15.19 -19.92
N GLY A 415 -3.88 15.85 -19.90
CA GLY A 415 -5.07 15.41 -20.64
C GLY A 415 -5.69 14.10 -20.13
N ILE A 416 -5.42 13.74 -18.87
CA ILE A 416 -5.97 12.55 -18.21
C ILE A 416 -7.29 12.93 -17.56
N ARG A 417 -8.35 12.15 -17.82
CA ARG A 417 -9.68 12.41 -17.27
C ARG A 417 -9.77 12.00 -15.80
N GLU A 418 -10.65 12.64 -15.04
CA GLU A 418 -10.86 12.31 -13.62
C GLU A 418 -11.39 10.88 -13.41
N ASP A 419 -12.15 10.34 -14.39
CA ASP A 419 -12.57 8.94 -14.39
C ASP A 419 -11.43 7.96 -14.75
N GLU A 420 -10.32 8.46 -15.30
CA GLU A 420 -9.14 7.68 -15.63
C GLU A 420 -8.15 7.65 -14.46
N PHE A 421 -7.85 8.79 -13.82
CA PHE A 421 -7.07 8.82 -12.59
C PHE A 421 -7.62 9.86 -11.61
N GLY A 422 -8.13 9.36 -10.48
CA GLY A 422 -8.70 10.18 -9.41
C GLY A 422 -8.58 9.53 -8.04
N VAL A 423 -9.40 9.99 -7.11
CA VAL A 423 -9.54 9.44 -5.76
C VAL A 423 -10.97 8.94 -5.54
N THR A 424 -11.17 8.16 -4.48
CA THR A 424 -12.46 7.58 -4.10
C THR A 424 -12.67 7.81 -2.59
N ASP A 425 -13.89 7.66 -2.09
CA ASP A 425 -14.20 7.72 -0.66
C ASP A 425 -13.73 6.44 0.07
N ILE A 426 -13.51 6.53 1.39
CA ILE A 426 -13.09 5.36 2.17
C ILE A 426 -14.30 4.42 2.31
N GLY A 427 -14.12 3.19 1.84
CA GLY A 427 -15.13 2.15 1.72
C GLY A 427 -15.83 2.13 0.36
N GLU A 428 -15.55 3.09 -0.54
CA GLU A 428 -16.17 3.10 -1.86
C GLU A 428 -15.57 1.99 -2.75
N THR A 429 -16.43 1.33 -3.53
CA THR A 429 -16.07 0.28 -4.48
C THR A 429 -16.08 0.81 -5.91
N VAL A 430 -14.91 0.83 -6.53
CA VAL A 430 -14.72 1.18 -7.93
C VAL A 430 -14.77 -0.08 -8.80
N ARG A 431 -15.52 -0.02 -9.90
CA ARG A 431 -15.70 -1.11 -10.88
C ARG A 431 -15.08 -0.77 -12.23
N VAL A 432 -14.42 -1.75 -12.83
CA VAL A 432 -13.89 -1.66 -14.20
C VAL A 432 -14.30 -2.90 -14.98
N LYS A 433 -14.86 -2.68 -16.16
CA LYS A 433 -15.10 -3.73 -17.14
C LYS A 433 -13.75 -4.16 -17.71
N VAL A 434 -13.44 -5.45 -17.63
CA VAL A 434 -12.19 -6.01 -18.14
C VAL A 434 -12.50 -7.08 -19.19
N GLU A 435 -11.56 -7.26 -20.11
CA GLU A 435 -11.66 -8.37 -21.07
C GLU A 435 -11.46 -9.69 -20.32
N ARG A 436 -12.43 -10.59 -20.46
CA ARG A 436 -12.28 -11.95 -19.96
C ARG A 436 -11.27 -12.69 -20.81
N ARG A 437 -10.31 -13.35 -20.18
CA ARG A 437 -9.43 -14.28 -20.90
C ARG A 437 -10.18 -15.58 -21.11
N ARG A 438 -10.29 -16.01 -22.37
CA ARG A 438 -10.68 -17.38 -22.71
C ARG A 438 -9.42 -18.22 -22.58
N GLU A 439 -9.50 -19.29 -21.79
CA GLU A 439 -8.42 -20.28 -21.68
C GLU A 439 -8.15 -20.99 -23.01
#